data_AF-A0A256ZEP3-F1
#
_entry.id   AF-A0A256ZEP3-F1
#
_cell.length_a   1.000
_cell.length_b   1.000
_cell.length_c   1.000
_cell.angle_alpha   90.00
_cell.angle_beta   90.00
_cell.angle_gamma   90.00
#
_symmetry.space_group_name_H-M   'P 1'
#
loop_
_entity.id
_entity.type
_entity.pdbx_description
1 polymer ?
#
loop_
_entity_poly.entity_id
_entity_poly.type
_entity_poly.pdbx_seq_one_letter_code
_entity_poly.pdbx_strand_id
1 'polypeptide(L)'
;MINASKEKIGVEELDREDVIGPISWGLYCHLEKYGSYSYDIFDEHNVLCFGAGKLAWSEIYGTRRLVFTFRSPLWGGFFLSSMGG
;
A
#
# COMPACT_ATOMS: atom_id res chain seq x y z
N MET A 1 10.53 -2.88 0.09
CA MET A 1 9.77 -4.11 0.40
C MET A 1 10.36 -4.77 1.63
N ILE A 2 9.52 -5.16 2.57
CA ILE A 2 9.92 -5.92 3.77
C ILE A 2 9.11 -7.21 3.76
N ASN A 3 9.78 -8.36 3.81
CA ASN A 3 9.15 -9.65 4.04
C ASN A 3 9.57 -10.15 5.42
N ALA A 4 8.65 -10.07 6.38
CA ALA A 4 8.93 -10.43 7.77
C ALA A 4 9.21 -11.93 7.94
N SER A 5 8.45 -12.79 7.26
CA SER A 5 8.60 -14.26 7.35
C SER A 5 9.95 -14.76 6.84
N LYS A 6 10.55 -14.06 5.87
CA LYS A 6 11.83 -14.42 5.26
C LYS A 6 13.00 -13.57 5.76
N GLU A 7 12.74 -12.62 6.66
CA GLU A 7 13.74 -11.64 7.15
C GLU A 7 14.45 -10.90 6.01
N LYS A 8 13.73 -10.61 4.92
CA LYS A 8 14.29 -9.97 3.71
C LYS A 8 13.83 -8.52 3.60
N ILE A 9 14.79 -7.65 3.30
CA ILE A 9 14.56 -6.25 2.95
C ILE A 9 15.09 -6.04 1.53
N GLY A 10 14.30 -5.39 0.69
CA GLY A 10 14.68 -5.03 -0.67
C GLY A 10 14.16 -3.66 -1.05
N VAL A 11 14.81 -3.03 -2.01
CA VAL A 11 14.34 -1.80 -2.65
C VAL A 11 14.12 -2.13 -4.12
N GLU A 12 13.03 -1.64 -4.67
CA GLU A 12 12.62 -1.88 -6.05
C GLU A 12 12.15 -0.53 -6.60
N GLU A 13 12.64 -0.18 -7.78
CA GLU A 13 12.09 0.93 -8.55
C GLU A 13 10.86 0.46 -9.31
N LEU A 14 9.82 1.30 -9.32
CA LEU A 14 8.58 1.00 -10.00
C LEU A 14 8.49 1.85 -11.27
N ASP A 15 8.55 1.18 -12.42
CA ASP A 15 8.39 1.81 -13.74
C ASP A 15 6.95 1.62 -14.24
N ARG A 16 6.01 2.37 -13.64
CA ARG A 16 4.57 2.33 -13.92
C ARG A 16 3.99 3.75 -13.84
N GLU A 17 3.53 4.28 -14.98
CA GLU A 17 2.96 5.63 -15.03
C GLU A 17 1.57 5.75 -14.36
N ASP A 18 0.81 4.65 -14.33
CA ASP A 18 -0.53 4.58 -13.72
C ASP A 18 -0.48 4.56 -12.18
N VAL A 19 0.70 4.33 -11.59
CA VAL A 19 0.92 4.38 -10.15
C VAL A 19 1.37 5.78 -9.72
N ILE A 20 0.40 6.61 -9.37
CA ILE A 20 0.62 8.03 -9.07
C ILE A 20 0.98 8.28 -7.59
N GLY A 21 0.50 7.43 -6.68
CA GLY A 21 0.71 7.60 -5.24
C GLY A 21 0.40 6.35 -4.42
N PRO A 22 0.35 6.47 -3.08
CA PRO A 22 0.23 5.32 -2.19
C PRO A 22 -1.08 4.53 -2.36
N ILE A 23 -2.18 5.19 -2.75
CA ILE A 23 -3.47 4.52 -3.00
C ILE A 23 -3.40 3.65 -4.26
N SER A 24 -2.99 4.22 -5.39
CA SER A 24 -2.85 3.48 -6.66
C SER A 24 -1.81 2.36 -6.54
N TRP A 25 -0.73 2.59 -5.77
CA TRP A 25 0.24 1.56 -5.44
C TRP A 25 -0.38 0.40 -4.66
N GLY A 26 -1.14 0.72 -3.60
CA GLY A 26 -1.88 -0.27 -2.83
C GLY A 26 -2.84 -1.09 -3.68
N LEU A 27 -3.55 -0.44 -4.60
CA LEU A 27 -4.50 -1.08 -5.51
C LEU A 27 -3.78 -2.02 -6.48
N TYR A 28 -2.67 -1.59 -7.07
CA TYR A 28 -1.80 -2.44 -7.90
C TYR A 28 -1.31 -3.67 -7.13
N CYS A 29 -0.85 -3.47 -5.89
CA CYS A 29 -0.43 -4.58 -5.04
C CYS A 29 -1.56 -5.58 -4.78
N HIS A 30 -2.77 -5.07 -4.51
CA HIS A 30 -3.94 -5.90 -4.23
C HIS A 30 -4.44 -6.68 -5.45
N LEU A 31 -4.53 -6.03 -6.61
CA LEU A 31 -5.17 -6.60 -7.81
C LEU A 31 -4.20 -7.36 -8.72
N GLU A 32 -2.95 -6.91 -8.83
CA GLU A 32 -2.02 -7.40 -9.85
C GLU A 32 -0.79 -8.06 -9.24
N LYS A 33 -0.03 -7.36 -8.39
CA LYS A 33 1.28 -7.86 -7.91
C LYS A 33 1.17 -9.07 -6.99
N TYR A 34 0.21 -9.04 -6.05
CA TYR A 34 0.03 -10.11 -5.06
C TYR A 34 -1.33 -10.79 -5.16
N GLY A 35 -2.30 -10.19 -5.87
CA GLY A 35 -3.61 -10.81 -6.10
C GLY A 35 -4.34 -11.19 -4.81
N SER A 36 -4.25 -10.37 -3.75
CA SER A 36 -4.63 -10.77 -2.39
C SER A 36 -6.12 -11.04 -2.19
N TYR A 37 -6.96 -10.71 -3.17
CA TYR A 37 -8.36 -11.12 -3.23
C TYR A 37 -8.56 -12.64 -3.44
N SER A 38 -7.55 -13.35 -3.96
CA SER A 38 -7.62 -14.79 -4.29
C SER A 38 -7.22 -15.70 -3.13
N TYR A 39 -6.75 -15.15 -2.01
CA TYR A 39 -6.23 -15.89 -0.86
C TYR A 39 -7.11 -15.73 0.37
N ASP A 40 -6.78 -16.37 1.49
CA ASP A 40 -7.42 -16.10 2.77
C ASP A 40 -6.99 -14.75 3.35
N ILE A 41 -7.77 -14.22 4.29
CA ILE A 41 -7.59 -12.83 4.72
C ILE A 41 -6.32 -12.57 5.53
N PHE A 42 -5.78 -13.61 6.18
CA PHE A 42 -4.54 -13.57 6.94
C PHE A 42 -3.38 -14.27 6.21
N ASP A 43 -3.53 -14.51 4.91
CA ASP A 43 -2.48 -15.06 4.07
C ASP A 43 -1.34 -14.06 3.84
N GLU A 44 -0.12 -14.54 3.59
CA GLU A 44 1.06 -13.70 3.35
C GLU A 44 0.94 -12.80 2.11
N HIS A 45 0.04 -13.13 1.17
CA HIS A 45 -0.27 -12.29 0.02
C HIS A 45 -1.08 -11.04 0.41
N ASN A 46 -1.69 -10.98 1.60
CA ASN A 46 -2.33 -9.76 2.10
C ASN A 46 -1.29 -8.75 2.60
N VAL A 47 -0.67 -8.04 1.64
CA VAL A 47 0.43 -7.12 1.91
C VAL A 47 -0.07 -5.78 2.44
N LEU A 48 0.48 -5.33 3.57
CA LEU A 48 0.31 -3.95 4.05
C LEU A 48 1.18 -3.01 3.22
N CYS A 49 0.53 -2.14 2.45
CA CYS A 49 1.18 -1.10 1.67
C CYS A 49 0.98 0.25 2.35
N PHE A 50 2.04 1.02 2.54
CA PHE A 50 1.94 2.36 3.12
C PHE A 50 2.94 3.35 2.50
N GLY A 51 2.59 4.63 2.52
CA GLY A 51 3.43 5.68 1.98
C GLY A 51 2.77 7.05 2.01
N ALA A 52 3.56 8.06 1.66
CA ALA A 52 3.10 9.44 1.58
C ALA A 52 2.86 9.83 0.12
N GLY A 53 1.91 10.75 -0.12
CA GLY A 53 1.68 11.30 -1.45
C GLY A 53 2.84 12.16 -1.94
N LYS A 54 2.95 12.36 -3.25
CA LYS A 54 4.00 13.19 -3.89
C LYS A 54 4.10 14.61 -3.30
N LEU A 55 2.98 15.15 -2.80
CA LEU A 55 2.90 16.50 -2.24
C LEU A 55 3.11 16.56 -0.71
N ALA A 56 3.30 15.43 -0.03
CA ALA A 56 3.26 15.39 1.44
C ALA A 56 4.33 16.22 2.15
N TRP A 57 5.39 16.63 1.44
CA TRP A 57 6.47 17.47 1.95
C TRP A 57 6.52 18.86 1.32
N SER A 58 5.48 19.23 0.58
CA SER A 58 5.33 20.58 0.02
C SER A 58 4.89 21.58 1.10
N GLU A 59 4.92 22.87 0.74
CA GLU A 59 4.34 23.94 1.56
C GLU A 59 2.81 23.98 1.52
N ILE A 60 2.17 23.07 0.77
CA ILE A 60 0.71 22.99 0.68
C ILE A 60 0.15 22.40 1.97
N TYR A 61 -0.66 23.20 2.66
CA TYR A 61 -1.33 22.80 3.89
C TYR A 61 -2.20 21.54 3.71
N GLY A 62 -2.19 20.65 4.70
CA GLY A 62 -3.04 19.46 4.73
C GLY A 62 -2.55 18.27 3.90
N THR A 63 -1.42 18.38 3.21
CA THR A 63 -0.86 17.31 2.35
C THR A 63 -0.06 16.25 3.11
N ARG A 64 0.29 16.49 4.37
CA ARG A 64 1.02 15.58 5.26
C ARG A 64 0.14 14.43 5.73
N ARG A 65 -0.13 13.49 4.81
CA ARG A 65 -0.92 12.28 5.06
C ARG A 65 -0.08 11.05 4.79
N LEU A 66 0.02 10.20 5.79
CA LEU A 66 0.48 8.82 5.63
C LEU A 66 -0.73 7.95 5.29
N VAL A 67 -0.65 7.22 4.19
CA VAL A 67 -1.74 6.36 3.71
C VAL A 67 -1.34 4.91 3.90
N PHE A 68 -2.30 4.09 4.33
CA PHE A 68 -2.19 2.65 4.49
C PHE A 68 -3.26 1.95 3.65
N THR A 69 -2.89 0.84 3.02
CA THR A 69 -3.77 0.05 2.15
C THR A 69 -3.47 -1.43 2.31
N PHE A 70 -4.53 -2.25 2.38
CA PHE A 70 -4.47 -3.71 2.54
C PHE A 70 -5.87 -4.31 2.33
N ARG A 71 -6.01 -5.63 2.34
CA ARG A 71 -7.33 -6.29 2.35
C ARG A 71 -7.86 -6.40 3.79
N SER A 72 -9.02 -5.80 4.06
CA SER A 72 -9.51 -5.68 5.43
C SER A 72 -10.11 -6.97 5.99
N PRO A 73 -9.70 -7.43 7.19
CA PRO A 73 -10.31 -8.58 7.86
C PRO A 73 -11.76 -8.38 8.29
N LEU A 74 -12.24 -7.12 8.36
CA LEU A 74 -13.61 -6.81 8.73
C LEU A 74 -14.57 -6.82 7.53
N TRP A 75 -14.11 -6.31 6.38
CA TRP A 75 -14.98 -6.09 5.21
C TRP A 75 -14.67 -7.06 4.05
N GLY A 76 -13.53 -7.76 4.07
CA GLY A 76 -13.11 -8.69 3.03
C GLY A 76 -12.54 -8.04 1.76
N GLY A 77 -12.71 -6.73 1.57
CA GLY A 77 -12.27 -5.99 0.39
C GLY A 77 -11.02 -5.14 0.60
N PHE A 78 -10.61 -4.45 -0.47
CA PHE A 78 -9.55 -3.44 -0.43
C PHE A 78 -9.94 -2.30 0.52
N PHE A 79 -9.04 -1.95 1.43
CA PHE A 79 -9.28 -0.97 2.47
C PHE A 79 -8.20 0.09 2.48
N LEU A 80 -8.62 1.31 2.81
CA LEU A 80 -7.82 2.52 2.79
C LEU A 80 -7.91 3.17 4.17
N SER A 81 -6.78 3.53 4.75
CA SER A 81 -6.73 4.35 5.96
C SER A 81 -5.73 5.48 5.79
N SER A 82 -6.02 6.64 6.37
CA SER A 82 -5.11 7.78 6.34
C SER A 82 -4.85 8.27 7.75
N MET A 83 -3.59 8.55 8.05
CA MET A 83 -3.14 9.17 9.29
C MET A 83 -2.53 10.54 8.95
N GLY A 84 -3.01 11.59 9.62
CA GLY A 84 -2.39 12.92 9.56
C GLY A 84 -1.36 13.11 10.67
N GLY A 85 -0.58 14.19 10.56
CA GLY A 85 0.42 14.62 11.55
C GLY A 85 1.09 15.92 11.14
#